data_AF-A0A966Q7T6-F1
#
_entry.id   AF-A0A966Q7T6-F1
#
_cell.length_a   1.000
_cell.length_b   1.000
_cell.length_c   1.000
_cell.angle_alpha   90.00
_cell.angle_beta   90.00
_cell.angle_gamma   90.00
#
_symmetry.space_group_name_H-M   'P 1'
#
loop_
_entity.id
_entity.type
_entity.pdbx_description
1 polymer ?
#
loop_
_entity_poly.entity_id
_entity_poly.type
_entity_poly.pdbx_seq_one_letter_code
_entity_poly.pdbx_strand_id
1 'polypeptide(L)'
;MRANGILTVSNGANVCVAVGGPGVAGTQVSPYPSYYSHEDGDFSTTGDMLIGTGVLSGQAFFNQGNLSVGGCLRVGVQTAGVSEFKINGAGSGVSSLGANQLEVGSRGKVTFDFLSGAAILPISVANQVTLSSGSTLSITNLPPQPGTYTLIDGGSLSGTFTTTSISGLPVHMTAEIQYDTANGDVNLVIGDSITEFDNNQGNGDGFWSTQSNWYPF
;
A
#
# COMPACT_ATOMS: atom_id res chain seq x y z
N MET A 1 -20.26 -0.87 -1.83
CA MET A 1 -19.55 -1.80 -0.93
C MET A 1 -19.95 -3.24 -1.25
N ARG A 2 -18.98 -4.15 -1.43
CA ARG A 2 -19.22 -5.59 -1.55
C ARG A 2 -18.36 -6.31 -0.52
N ALA A 3 -18.93 -7.28 0.19
CA ALA A 3 -18.19 -8.13 1.12
C ALA A 3 -18.63 -9.58 0.95
N ASN A 4 -17.68 -10.51 1.04
CA ASN A 4 -17.97 -11.94 1.23
C ASN A 4 -17.22 -12.39 2.48
N GLY A 5 -17.93 -13.08 3.37
CA GLY A 5 -17.44 -13.39 4.70
C GLY A 5 -17.88 -12.35 5.73
N ILE A 6 -17.12 -12.23 6.82
CA ILE A 6 -17.56 -11.51 8.01
C ILE A 6 -17.00 -10.09 7.97
N LEU A 7 -17.91 -9.14 7.71
CA LEU A 7 -17.72 -7.72 8.01
C LEU A 7 -18.45 -7.44 9.32
N THR A 8 -17.70 -7.29 10.41
CA THR A 8 -18.29 -6.92 11.70
C THR A 8 -18.15 -5.42 11.89
N VAL A 9 -19.29 -4.75 12.07
CA VAL A 9 -19.34 -3.34 12.49
C VAL A 9 -19.90 -3.32 13.91
N SER A 10 -19.06 -3.02 14.90
CA SER A 10 -19.54 -2.85 16.28
C SER A 10 -20.03 -1.41 16.46
N ASN A 11 -21.32 -1.23 16.72
CA ASN A 11 -21.90 0.10 16.92
C ASN A 11 -21.81 0.50 18.41
N GLY A 12 -21.18 1.65 18.70
CA GLY A 12 -20.90 2.18 20.04
C GLY A 12 -20.19 3.54 19.92
N ALA A 13 -19.64 4.08 21.03
CA ALA A 13 -18.87 5.34 20.97
C ALA A 13 -17.66 5.26 20.01
N ASN A 14 -17.14 4.05 19.78
CA ASN A 14 -16.09 3.73 18.82
C ASN A 14 -16.62 2.69 17.82
N VAL A 15 -16.85 3.10 16.57
CA VAL A 15 -17.19 2.19 15.47
C VAL A 15 -15.90 1.51 15.03
N CYS A 16 -15.75 0.23 15.34
CA CYS A 16 -14.64 -0.60 14.87
C CYS A 16 -15.13 -1.50 13.74
N VAL A 17 -14.27 -1.70 12.74
CA VAL A 17 -14.57 -2.55 11.59
C VAL A 17 -13.53 -3.66 11.48
N ALA A 18 -13.99 -4.91 11.46
CA ALA A 18 -13.13 -6.06 11.23
C ALA A 18 -13.47 -6.71 9.88
N VAL A 19 -12.46 -6.79 9.01
CA VAL A 19 -12.48 -7.55 7.75
C VAL A 19 -11.74 -8.85 8.00
N GLY A 20 -12.49 -9.94 8.10
CA GLY A 20 -11.99 -11.16 8.73
C GLY A 20 -12.47 -11.20 10.17
N GLY A 21 -13.28 -12.19 10.49
CA GLY A 21 -14.00 -12.29 11.76
C GLY A 21 -14.45 -13.72 11.99
N PRO A 22 -14.79 -14.10 13.24
CA PRO A 22 -15.03 -15.49 13.62
C PRO A 22 -16.19 -16.05 12.82
N GLY A 23 -15.91 -17.02 11.94
CA GLY A 23 -16.93 -17.98 11.53
C GLY A 23 -17.70 -18.36 12.80
N VAL A 24 -19.02 -18.20 12.78
CA VAL A 24 -19.87 -18.52 13.93
C VAL A 24 -19.41 -19.87 14.47
N ALA A 25 -19.14 -19.98 15.77
CA ALA A 25 -18.62 -21.22 16.35
C ALA A 25 -19.52 -22.40 15.90
N GLY A 26 -18.98 -23.31 15.10
CA GLY A 26 -19.71 -24.45 14.55
C GLY A 26 -20.09 -24.38 13.06
N THR A 27 -19.83 -23.29 12.33
CA THR A 27 -19.95 -23.28 10.86
C THR A 27 -18.60 -23.46 10.18
N GLN A 28 -18.62 -24.28 9.12
CA GLN A 28 -17.47 -24.63 8.31
C GLN A 28 -16.75 -23.36 7.84
N VAL A 29 -15.47 -23.23 8.22
CA VAL A 29 -14.60 -22.12 7.84
C VAL A 29 -14.55 -22.08 6.32
N SER A 30 -15.05 -20.99 5.71
CA SER A 30 -14.89 -20.78 4.27
C SER A 30 -13.39 -20.77 3.95
N PRO A 31 -12.90 -21.56 2.98
CA PRO A 31 -11.48 -21.65 2.65
C PRO A 31 -10.93 -20.36 2.01
N TYR A 32 -11.80 -19.41 1.69
CA TYR A 32 -11.45 -18.13 1.08
C TYR A 32 -11.30 -17.04 2.14
N PRO A 33 -10.29 -16.16 2.04
CA PRO A 33 -10.17 -15.01 2.94
C PRO A 33 -11.45 -14.17 2.89
N SER A 34 -11.86 -13.62 4.05
CA SER A 34 -12.97 -12.66 4.07
C SER A 34 -12.52 -11.42 3.31
N TYR A 35 -13.32 -10.92 2.38
CA TYR A 35 -12.96 -9.74 1.61
C TYR A 35 -13.91 -8.56 1.85
N TYR A 36 -13.34 -7.37 1.77
CA TYR A 36 -14.01 -6.08 1.69
C TYR A 36 -13.54 -5.38 0.42
N SER A 37 -14.46 -5.06 -0.49
CA SER A 37 -14.17 -4.24 -1.67
C SER A 37 -14.95 -2.94 -1.61
N HIS A 38 -14.21 -1.84 -1.62
CA HIS A 38 -14.74 -0.49 -1.59
C HIS A 38 -14.64 0.13 -2.98
N GLU A 39 -15.77 0.13 -3.67
CA GLU A 39 -15.88 0.50 -5.09
C GLU A 39 -16.34 1.94 -5.31
N ASP A 40 -16.92 2.60 -4.31
CA ASP A 40 -17.44 3.97 -4.42
C ASP A 40 -17.85 4.53 -3.03
N GLY A 41 -17.94 5.86 -2.94
CA GLY A 41 -18.35 6.62 -1.76
C GLY A 41 -17.28 6.76 -0.68
N ASP A 42 -17.63 7.45 0.41
CA ASP A 42 -16.72 7.64 1.54
C ASP A 42 -16.97 6.59 2.63
N PHE A 43 -15.90 6.12 3.26
CA PHE A 43 -15.94 5.19 4.38
C PHE A 43 -15.16 5.76 5.56
N SER A 44 -15.82 5.84 6.72
CA SER A 44 -15.20 6.31 7.94
C SER A 44 -15.54 5.44 9.15
N THR A 45 -14.57 5.31 10.05
CA THR A 45 -14.72 4.67 11.36
C THR A 45 -14.32 5.67 12.44
N THR A 46 -14.94 5.60 13.62
CA THR A 46 -14.47 6.38 14.78
C THR A 46 -13.44 5.59 15.62
N GLY A 47 -13.43 4.26 15.50
CA GLY A 47 -12.45 3.37 16.12
C GLY A 47 -11.53 2.70 15.10
N ASP A 48 -10.98 1.54 15.49
CA ASP A 48 -10.00 0.79 14.71
C ASP A 48 -10.62 0.10 13.48
N MET A 49 -9.81 -0.08 12.44
CA MET A 49 -10.10 -0.96 11.31
C MET A 49 -9.09 -2.11 11.30
N LEU A 50 -9.57 -3.35 11.39
CA LEU A 50 -8.75 -4.55 11.51
C LEU A 50 -8.89 -5.39 10.23
N ILE A 51 -7.77 -5.73 9.59
CA ILE A 51 -7.72 -6.63 8.43
C ILE A 51 -7.05 -7.94 8.84
N GLY A 52 -7.87 -8.99 8.93
CA GLY A 52 -7.60 -10.24 9.62
C GLY A 52 -7.93 -10.17 11.10
N THR A 53 -8.40 -11.27 11.69
CA THR A 53 -8.59 -11.39 13.16
C THR A 53 -8.51 -12.85 13.58
N GLY A 54 -8.01 -13.14 14.79
CA GLY A 54 -7.96 -14.51 15.31
C GLY A 54 -7.14 -15.42 14.41
N VAL A 55 -7.72 -16.51 13.89
CA VAL A 55 -7.05 -17.43 12.94
C VAL A 55 -7.36 -17.13 11.47
N LEU A 56 -8.06 -16.04 11.17
CA LEU A 56 -8.66 -15.78 9.87
C LEU A 56 -8.00 -14.60 9.16
N SER A 57 -7.73 -14.81 7.88
CA SER A 57 -7.20 -13.79 6.98
C SER A 57 -8.32 -12.88 6.45
N GLY A 58 -7.98 -11.61 6.27
CA GLY A 58 -8.84 -10.60 5.64
C GLY A 58 -8.17 -9.99 4.42
N GLN A 59 -8.97 -9.59 3.43
CA GLN A 59 -8.52 -8.81 2.28
C GLN A 59 -9.38 -7.57 2.16
N ALA A 60 -8.77 -6.41 2.10
CA ALA A 60 -9.47 -5.16 1.86
C ALA A 60 -8.91 -4.49 0.61
N PHE A 61 -9.77 -4.22 -0.36
CA PHE A 61 -9.46 -3.59 -1.63
C PHE A 61 -10.13 -2.22 -1.66
N PHE A 62 -9.33 -1.16 -1.66
CA PHE A 62 -9.81 0.20 -1.71
C PHE A 62 -9.61 0.77 -3.10
N ASN A 63 -10.72 0.95 -3.83
CA ASN A 63 -10.69 1.32 -5.24
C ASN A 63 -11.06 2.79 -5.45
N GLN A 64 -11.98 3.39 -4.67
CA GLN A 64 -12.44 4.78 -4.87
C GLN A 64 -12.83 5.50 -3.57
N GLY A 65 -12.93 6.83 -3.57
CA GLY A 65 -13.46 7.65 -2.48
C GLY A 65 -12.48 7.94 -1.34
N ASN A 66 -13.01 8.36 -0.17
CA ASN A 66 -12.24 8.65 1.03
C ASN A 66 -12.30 7.50 2.04
N LEU A 67 -11.17 7.12 2.63
CA LEU A 67 -11.08 6.26 3.81
C LEU A 67 -10.59 7.10 5.00
N SER A 68 -11.34 7.12 6.09
CA SER A 68 -10.93 7.77 7.34
C SER A 68 -11.08 6.82 8.54
N VAL A 69 -9.98 6.32 9.06
CA VAL A 69 -9.94 5.47 10.26
C VAL A 69 -9.62 6.32 11.49
N GLY A 70 -10.61 6.56 12.36
CA GLY A 70 -10.42 7.37 13.56
C GLY A 70 -9.47 6.75 14.59
N GLY A 71 -9.35 5.43 14.60
CA GLY A 71 -8.38 4.68 15.40
C GLY A 71 -7.19 4.18 14.59
N CYS A 72 -6.74 2.96 14.88
CA CYS A 72 -5.66 2.30 14.18
C CYS A 72 -6.18 1.49 12.99
N LEU A 73 -5.59 1.68 11.81
CA LEU A 73 -5.68 0.72 10.71
C LEU A 73 -4.65 -0.39 10.96
N ARG A 74 -5.11 -1.59 11.30
CA ARG A 74 -4.25 -2.75 11.58
C ARG A 74 -4.39 -3.80 10.50
N VAL A 75 -3.29 -4.19 9.90
CA VAL A 75 -3.24 -5.20 8.85
C VAL A 75 -2.42 -6.38 9.34
N GLY A 76 -2.98 -7.59 9.30
CA GLY A 76 -2.22 -8.79 9.67
C GLY A 76 -2.22 -9.13 11.15
N VAL A 77 -3.28 -8.80 11.90
CA VAL A 77 -3.39 -9.07 13.35
C VAL A 77 -3.75 -10.52 13.70
N GLN A 78 -3.98 -11.36 12.70
CA GLN A 78 -4.32 -12.78 12.87
C GLN A 78 -3.09 -13.64 13.23
N THR A 79 -3.31 -14.84 13.76
CA THR A 79 -2.30 -15.81 14.18
C THR A 79 -1.91 -16.79 13.07
N ALA A 80 -2.71 -16.91 12.00
CA ALA A 80 -2.48 -17.80 10.86
C ALA A 80 -2.92 -17.16 9.52
N GLY A 81 -2.30 -17.58 8.42
CA GLY A 81 -2.54 -17.00 7.09
C GLY A 81 -1.89 -15.62 6.89
N VAL A 82 -2.34 -14.89 5.87
CA VAL A 82 -1.85 -13.55 5.47
C VAL A 82 -3.04 -12.67 5.13
N SER A 83 -3.02 -11.44 5.63
CA SER A 83 -4.06 -10.44 5.34
C SER A 83 -3.50 -9.36 4.44
N GLU A 84 -4.33 -8.84 3.54
CA GLU A 84 -3.93 -7.83 2.57
C GLU A 84 -4.80 -6.59 2.66
N PHE A 85 -4.15 -5.43 2.69
CA PHE A 85 -4.79 -4.15 2.41
C PHE A 85 -4.22 -3.60 1.10
N LYS A 86 -5.05 -3.54 0.06
CA LYS A 86 -4.68 -3.08 -1.28
C LYS A 86 -5.33 -1.72 -1.56
N ILE A 87 -4.51 -0.83 -2.08
CA ILE A 87 -4.89 0.52 -2.52
C ILE A 87 -4.62 0.59 -4.02
N ASN A 88 -5.64 0.98 -4.79
CA ASN A 88 -5.45 1.29 -6.20
C ASN A 88 -5.06 2.78 -6.36
N GLY A 89 -4.26 3.07 -7.38
CA GLY A 89 -3.73 4.40 -7.66
C GLY A 89 -4.81 5.43 -7.95
N ALA A 90 -4.47 6.73 -7.86
CA ALA A 90 -5.43 7.83 -7.88
C ALA A 90 -6.34 7.86 -9.13
N GLY A 91 -5.88 7.29 -10.24
CA GLY A 91 -6.68 7.12 -11.47
C GLY A 91 -7.93 6.24 -11.31
N SER A 92 -8.05 5.49 -10.21
CA SER A 92 -9.27 4.74 -9.91
C SER A 92 -10.34 5.57 -9.18
N GLY A 93 -10.03 6.79 -8.74
CA GLY A 93 -10.99 7.65 -8.01
C GLY A 93 -10.82 7.66 -6.49
N VAL A 94 -9.72 7.12 -5.96
CA VAL A 94 -9.32 7.33 -4.56
C VAL A 94 -8.99 8.80 -4.36
N SER A 95 -9.52 9.42 -3.30
CA SER A 95 -9.33 10.85 -3.01
C SER A 95 -8.59 11.13 -1.69
N SER A 96 -8.70 10.23 -0.69
CA SER A 96 -7.85 10.27 0.51
C SER A 96 -7.86 8.94 1.25
N LEU A 97 -6.73 8.58 1.87
CA LEU A 97 -6.62 7.52 2.86
C LEU A 97 -6.01 8.07 4.14
N GLY A 98 -6.76 8.07 5.22
CA GLY A 98 -6.33 8.58 6.52
C GLY A 98 -6.53 7.56 7.64
N ALA A 99 -5.58 7.49 8.58
CA ALA A 99 -5.72 6.78 9.83
C ALA A 99 -5.05 7.55 10.99
N ASN A 100 -5.51 7.35 12.22
CA ASN A 100 -4.82 7.91 13.38
C ASN A 100 -3.48 7.18 13.65
N GLN A 101 -3.46 5.87 13.43
CA GLN A 101 -2.26 5.02 13.50
C GLN A 101 -2.33 3.96 12.40
N LEU A 102 -1.16 3.45 12.00
CA LEU A 102 -1.04 2.30 11.09
C LEU A 102 -0.18 1.23 11.73
N GLU A 103 -0.68 0.00 11.80
CA GLU A 103 0.06 -1.17 12.26
C GLU A 103 0.04 -2.25 11.17
N VAL A 104 1.21 -2.62 10.67
CA VAL A 104 1.36 -3.78 9.78
C VAL A 104 2.03 -4.90 10.57
N GLY A 105 1.23 -5.90 10.94
CA GLY A 105 1.68 -7.08 11.67
C GLY A 105 2.55 -8.02 10.83
N SER A 106 3.09 -9.04 11.48
CA SER A 106 3.98 -10.05 10.87
C SER A 106 3.34 -10.88 9.75
N ARG A 107 2.03 -10.77 9.58
CA ARG A 107 1.22 -11.44 8.55
C ARG A 107 0.41 -10.45 7.72
N GLY A 108 0.77 -9.17 7.83
CA GLY A 108 0.15 -8.07 7.10
C GLY A 108 0.89 -7.81 5.80
N LYS A 109 0.11 -7.64 4.73
CA LYS A 109 0.57 -7.19 3.43
C LYS A 109 -0.13 -5.88 3.10
N VAL A 110 0.64 -4.84 2.78
CA VAL A 110 0.11 -3.62 2.17
C VAL A 110 0.49 -3.63 0.69
N THR A 111 -0.48 -3.37 -0.18
CA THR A 111 -0.27 -3.36 -1.63
C THR A 111 -0.64 -2.01 -2.22
N PHE A 112 0.30 -1.40 -2.92
CA PHE A 112 0.13 -0.17 -3.69
C PHE A 112 0.11 -0.54 -5.18
N ASP A 113 -1.08 -0.49 -5.80
CA ASP A 113 -1.25 -0.80 -7.21
C ASP A 113 -1.46 0.49 -7.99
N PHE A 114 -0.44 0.94 -8.72
CA PHE A 114 -0.49 2.21 -9.45
C PHE A 114 -1.44 2.17 -10.67
N LEU A 115 -1.95 0.99 -11.08
CA LEU A 115 -2.80 0.79 -12.26
C LEU A 115 -2.24 1.46 -13.53
N SER A 116 -0.91 1.48 -13.69
CA SER A 116 -0.21 2.17 -14.79
C SER A 116 -0.41 3.70 -14.80
N GLY A 117 -0.93 4.28 -13.72
CA GLY A 117 -1.06 5.71 -13.51
C GLY A 117 0.16 6.34 -12.84
N ALA A 118 0.29 7.66 -12.98
CA ALA A 118 1.44 8.43 -12.47
C ALA A 118 1.39 8.73 -10.96
N ALA A 119 0.30 8.39 -10.26
CA ALA A 119 0.12 8.78 -8.87
C ALA A 119 -0.60 7.71 -8.04
N ILE A 120 -0.09 7.49 -6.83
CA ILE A 120 -0.82 6.87 -5.74
C ILE A 120 -0.99 7.88 -4.63
N LEU A 121 -2.14 7.85 -3.96
CA LEU A 121 -2.32 8.66 -2.76
C LEU A 121 -1.68 7.94 -1.57
N PRO A 122 -0.86 8.63 -0.78
CA PRO A 122 -0.27 8.03 0.41
C PRO A 122 -1.36 7.67 1.41
N ILE A 123 -1.07 6.70 2.28
CA ILE A 123 -1.80 6.54 3.53
C ILE A 123 -1.29 7.63 4.48
N SER A 124 -2.11 8.64 4.77
CA SER A 124 -1.79 9.66 5.77
C SER A 124 -2.07 9.11 7.17
N VAL A 125 -1.04 9.09 8.02
CA VAL A 125 -1.07 8.51 9.36
C VAL A 125 -0.69 9.57 10.39
N ALA A 126 -1.67 10.05 11.15
CA ALA A 126 -1.50 11.22 11.99
C ALA A 126 -0.45 11.07 13.11
N ASN A 127 -0.27 9.86 13.67
CA ASN A 127 0.63 9.63 14.80
C ASN A 127 1.77 8.65 14.50
N GLN A 128 1.48 7.35 14.51
CA GLN A 128 2.52 6.32 14.50
C GLN A 128 2.24 5.29 13.41
N VAL A 129 3.29 5.00 12.64
CA VAL A 129 3.40 3.85 11.75
C VAL A 129 4.27 2.79 12.44
N THR A 130 3.73 1.59 12.61
CA THR A 130 4.45 0.44 13.18
C THR A 130 4.50 -0.71 12.17
N LEU A 131 5.72 -1.07 11.76
CA LEU A 131 5.96 -2.17 10.81
C LEU A 131 6.65 -3.32 11.55
N SER A 132 5.90 -4.39 11.79
CA SER A 132 6.40 -5.56 12.53
C SER A 132 7.29 -6.44 11.65
N SER A 133 8.21 -7.17 12.29
CA SER A 133 8.96 -8.24 11.62
C SER A 133 8.01 -9.26 10.99
N GLY A 134 8.21 -9.58 9.71
CA GLY A 134 7.32 -10.42 8.89
C GLY A 134 6.35 -9.63 7.99
N SER A 135 6.18 -8.32 8.21
CA SER A 135 5.32 -7.47 7.37
C SER A 135 5.80 -7.42 5.92
N THR A 136 4.85 -7.32 4.99
CA THR A 136 5.10 -7.31 3.55
C THR A 136 4.57 -6.03 2.89
N LEU A 137 5.36 -5.46 1.99
CA LEU A 137 4.96 -4.40 1.06
C LEU A 137 5.02 -4.95 -0.37
N SER A 138 3.98 -4.67 -1.15
CA SER A 138 3.93 -5.02 -2.57
C SER A 138 3.56 -3.80 -3.39
N ILE A 139 4.28 -3.56 -4.48
CA ILE A 139 4.06 -2.45 -5.39
C ILE A 139 3.97 -2.99 -6.82
N THR A 140 2.88 -2.66 -7.50
CA THR A 140 2.55 -3.19 -8.82
C THR A 140 2.16 -2.09 -9.79
N ASN A 141 2.35 -2.37 -11.08
CA ASN A 141 1.95 -1.51 -12.20
C ASN A 141 2.52 -0.08 -12.12
N LEU A 142 3.80 0.01 -11.73
CA LEU A 142 4.50 1.28 -11.55
C LEU A 142 4.49 2.16 -12.81
N PRO A 143 4.48 3.50 -12.64
CA PRO A 143 4.70 4.41 -13.75
C PRO A 143 6.15 4.31 -14.25
N PRO A 144 6.39 4.49 -15.56
CA PRO A 144 7.74 4.51 -16.14
C PRO A 144 8.41 5.89 -15.94
N GLN A 145 8.36 6.45 -14.73
CA GLN A 145 8.87 7.79 -14.44
C GLN A 145 9.74 7.80 -13.17
N PRO A 146 11.00 8.29 -13.27
CA PRO A 146 11.85 8.47 -12.09
C PRO A 146 11.25 9.48 -11.12
N GLY A 147 11.50 9.29 -9.83
CA GLY A 147 11.02 10.19 -8.79
C GLY A 147 10.82 9.52 -7.45
N THR A 148 10.44 10.33 -6.47
CA THR A 148 10.08 9.88 -5.12
C THR A 148 8.58 9.94 -4.96
N TYR A 149 7.99 8.82 -4.54
CA TYR A 149 6.55 8.67 -4.33
C TYR A 149 6.32 8.28 -2.88
N THR A 150 5.66 9.15 -2.12
CA THR A 150 5.27 8.85 -0.75
C THR A 150 4.15 7.81 -0.76
N LEU A 151 4.38 6.68 -0.10
CA LEU A 151 3.42 5.59 0.04
C LEU A 151 2.66 5.71 1.37
N ILE A 152 3.39 6.07 2.43
CA ILE A 152 2.88 6.33 3.76
C ILE A 152 3.45 7.66 4.20
N ASP A 153 2.58 8.58 4.58
CA ASP A 153 2.90 9.90 5.14
C ASP A 153 2.59 9.81 6.63
N GLY A 154 3.63 9.70 7.46
CA GLY A 154 3.50 9.34 8.87
C GLY A 154 3.78 10.52 9.80
N GLY A 155 3.33 10.43 11.06
CA GLY A 155 3.85 11.31 12.13
C GLY A 155 5.15 10.80 12.76
N SER A 156 5.37 9.48 12.74
CA SER A 156 6.57 8.80 13.23
C SER A 156 6.57 7.34 12.77
N LEU A 157 7.75 6.75 12.59
CA LEU A 157 7.91 5.40 12.05
C LEU A 157 8.74 4.51 12.98
N SER A 158 8.24 3.31 13.24
CA SER A 158 8.96 2.24 13.93
C SER A 158 8.99 0.97 13.06
N GLY A 159 10.20 0.50 12.76
CA GLY A 159 10.45 -0.71 11.97
C GLY A 159 10.45 -0.47 10.45
N THR A 160 10.61 -1.55 9.70
CA THR A 160 10.62 -1.57 8.23
C THR A 160 9.80 -2.76 7.74
N PHE A 161 9.34 -2.73 6.49
CA PHE A 161 8.81 -3.96 5.88
C PHE A 161 9.93 -5.00 5.78
N THR A 162 9.60 -6.23 6.13
CA THR A 162 10.56 -7.36 6.08
C THR A 162 10.69 -7.91 4.67
N THR A 163 9.62 -7.85 3.89
CA THR A 163 9.61 -8.27 2.49
C THR A 163 9.02 -7.17 1.64
N THR A 164 9.73 -6.77 0.60
CA THR A 164 9.30 -5.78 -0.38
C THR A 164 9.32 -6.42 -1.76
N SER A 165 8.20 -6.35 -2.49
CA SER A 165 8.14 -6.74 -3.90
C SER A 165 7.75 -5.55 -4.76
N ILE A 166 8.55 -5.26 -5.78
CA ILE A 166 8.31 -4.15 -6.72
C ILE A 166 8.27 -4.74 -8.12
N SER A 167 7.24 -4.39 -8.90
CA SER A 167 6.99 -4.96 -10.22
C SER A 167 6.38 -3.93 -11.18
N GLY A 168 6.52 -4.20 -12.48
CA GLY A 168 6.05 -3.30 -13.54
C GLY A 168 7.03 -2.21 -13.92
N LEU A 169 8.26 -2.26 -13.41
CA LEU A 169 9.31 -1.30 -13.73
C LEU A 169 10.07 -1.70 -15.02
N PRO A 170 10.36 -0.76 -15.93
CA PRO A 170 11.26 -1.00 -17.05
C PRO A 170 12.65 -1.47 -16.59
N VAL A 171 13.31 -2.31 -17.40
CA VAL A 171 14.60 -2.94 -17.06
C VAL A 171 15.76 -1.97 -16.85
N HIS A 172 15.65 -0.73 -17.34
CA HIS A 172 16.66 0.31 -17.21
C HIS A 172 16.44 1.21 -15.98
N MET A 173 15.40 0.95 -15.19
CA MET A 173 15.13 1.72 -13.98
C MET A 173 15.38 0.84 -12.76
N THR A 174 15.69 1.48 -11.64
CA THR A 174 15.80 0.85 -10.33
C THR A 174 14.75 1.42 -9.40
N ALA A 175 14.36 0.64 -8.40
CA ALA A 175 13.44 1.08 -7.37
C ALA A 175 13.89 0.57 -6.02
N GLU A 176 13.77 1.43 -5.01
CA GLU A 176 14.04 1.10 -3.62
C GLU A 176 12.99 1.71 -2.69
N ILE A 177 12.89 1.14 -1.49
CA ILE A 177 12.04 1.67 -0.43
C ILE A 177 12.92 2.41 0.56
N GLN A 178 12.67 3.70 0.74
CA GLN A 178 13.31 4.53 1.74
C GLN A 178 12.38 4.74 2.92
N TYR A 179 12.94 4.63 4.12
CA TYR A 179 12.24 4.80 5.38
C TYR A 179 12.77 6.07 6.05
N ASP A 180 11.96 7.12 6.08
CA ASP A 180 12.30 8.35 6.76
C ASP A 180 11.80 8.26 8.21
N THR A 181 12.67 7.85 9.12
CA THR A 181 12.32 7.72 10.54
C THR A 181 12.19 9.07 11.25
N ALA A 182 12.69 10.16 10.65
CA ALA A 182 12.58 11.50 11.24
C ALA A 182 11.18 12.09 11.00
N ASN A 183 10.62 11.87 9.81
CA ASN A 183 9.28 12.35 9.47
C ASN A 183 8.20 11.28 9.65
N GLY A 184 8.56 9.99 9.59
CA GLY A 184 7.61 8.89 9.69
C GLY A 184 7.20 8.29 8.35
N ASP A 185 7.81 8.75 7.26
CA ASP A 185 7.39 8.43 5.90
C ASP A 185 7.99 7.13 5.39
N VAL A 186 7.23 6.49 4.50
CA VAL A 186 7.72 5.39 3.66
C VAL A 186 7.60 5.81 2.21
N ASN A 187 8.74 5.90 1.55
CA ASN A 187 8.86 6.41 0.20
C ASN A 187 9.31 5.30 -0.76
N LEU A 188 8.69 5.24 -1.92
CA LEU A 188 9.25 4.56 -3.09
C LEU A 188 10.14 5.55 -3.84
N VAL A 189 11.39 5.19 -4.07
CA VAL A 189 12.31 5.97 -4.90
C VAL A 189 12.61 5.19 -6.16
N ILE A 190 12.26 5.77 -7.31
CA ILE A 190 12.56 5.23 -8.64
C ILE A 190 13.71 6.03 -9.25
N GLY A 191 14.81 5.36 -9.52
CA GLY A 191 15.98 5.92 -10.20
C GLY A 191 16.06 5.45 -11.65
N ASP A 192 16.70 6.25 -12.49
CA ASP A 192 17.16 5.80 -13.80
C ASP A 192 18.57 5.19 -13.64
N SER A 193 18.79 4.00 -14.18
CA SER A 193 20.11 3.34 -14.15
C SER A 193 20.98 3.69 -15.35
N ILE A 194 20.50 4.57 -16.25
CA ILE A 194 21.29 5.08 -17.37
C ILE A 194 22.36 6.05 -16.82
N THR A 195 23.56 5.53 -16.60
CA THR A 195 24.78 6.37 -16.61
C THR A 195 25.02 6.84 -18.04
N GLU A 196 25.00 8.16 -18.26
CA GLU A 196 25.38 8.76 -19.54
C GLU A 196 26.74 8.20 -20.01
N PHE A 197 26.79 7.60 -21.19
CA PHE A 197 28.05 7.29 -21.87
C PHE A 197 28.48 8.54 -22.65
N ASP A 198 29.34 9.36 -22.05
CA ASP A 198 30.08 10.38 -22.78
C ASP A 198 31.23 9.70 -23.56
N ASN A 199 31.05 9.50 -24.87
CA ASN A 199 32.15 9.13 -25.77
C ASN A 199 32.66 10.35 -26.56
N ASN A 200 32.85 11.49 -25.89
CA ASN A 200 33.48 12.65 -26.50
C ASN A 200 35.01 12.48 -26.54
N GLN A 201 35.47 11.47 -27.27
CA GLN A 201 36.81 11.49 -27.86
C GLN A 201 36.75 12.18 -29.22
N GLY A 202 36.61 13.51 -29.19
CA GLY A 202 37.14 14.42 -30.20
C GLY A 202 36.60 14.27 -31.62
N ASN A 203 35.37 14.74 -31.85
CA ASN A 203 34.99 15.47 -33.07
C ASN A 203 33.50 15.84 -33.01
N GLY A 204 33.22 17.12 -32.72
CA GLY A 204 32.25 17.99 -33.40
C GLY A 204 30.82 17.56 -33.77
N ASP A 205 30.35 16.35 -33.47
CA ASP A 205 29.00 15.90 -33.78
C ASP A 205 28.11 15.97 -32.54
N GLY A 206 26.89 16.48 -32.75
CA GLY A 206 25.99 16.96 -31.71
C GLY A 206 25.69 15.96 -30.59
N PHE A 207 25.32 16.52 -29.44
CA PHE A 207 24.71 15.81 -28.32
C PHE A 207 23.63 14.84 -28.81
N TRP A 208 23.92 13.54 -28.77
CA TRP A 208 22.91 12.50 -28.83
C TRP A 208 22.83 11.82 -27.47
N SER A 209 22.48 12.58 -26.42
CA SER A 209 22.14 11.97 -25.13
C SER A 209 20.63 12.01 -24.91
N THR A 210 20.04 10.83 -25.06
CA THR A 210 19.09 10.15 -24.16
C THR A 210 18.28 9.17 -24.99
N GLN A 211 18.20 7.93 -24.50
CA GLN A 211 17.51 6.85 -25.21
C GLN A 211 15.98 7.02 -25.20
N SER A 212 15.45 8.11 -24.62
CA SER A 212 14.07 8.58 -24.85
C SER A 212 13.73 8.72 -26.34
N ASN A 213 14.74 8.88 -27.21
CA ASN A 213 14.59 8.88 -28.67
C ASN A 213 14.66 7.48 -29.33
N TRP A 214 15.10 6.43 -28.64
CA TRP A 214 15.28 5.09 -29.26
C TRP A 214 14.26 4.05 -28.80
N TYR A 215 13.60 4.30 -27.66
CA TYR A 215 12.43 3.53 -27.24
C TYR A 215 11.23 4.47 -27.16
N PRO A 216 10.57 4.77 -28.30
CA PRO A 216 9.28 5.43 -28.23
C PRO A 216 8.31 4.49 -27.50
N PHE A 217 7.54 5.07 -26.59
CA PHE A 217 6.41 4.41 -25.92
C PHE A 217 5.48 3.72 -26.92
#